data_AF-A0A943FQ70-F1
#
_entry.id   AF-A0A943FQ70-F1
#
_cell.length_a   1.000
_cell.length_b   1.000
_cell.length_c   1.000
_cell.angle_alpha   90.00
_cell.angle_beta   90.00
_cell.angle_gamma   90.00
#
_symmetry.space_group_name_H-M   'P 1'
#
loop_
_entity.id
_entity.type
_entity.pdbx_description
1 polymer ?
#
loop_
_entity_poly.entity_id
_entity_poly.type
_entity_poly.pdbx_seq_one_letter_code
_entity_poly.pdbx_strand_id
1 'polypeptide(L)'
;MRLDMISRRRFLKSAGVAALAVAAAGVLAGCDGGSNSGSGNVTPAPVPGATEDVNIIFFDDETSEIIGEGILKNVLKTADHVNTNDIPEDQFPEGYHVAKPKDLEIRVKDDKKYIYVFVTDVTYTDISKKVEITLRDMSNYGAVIKTTATVNKDATTVMPKEIELPEGYEFYPESNYKMDEGYSLNMEFAVQKIGG
;
A
#
# COMPACT_ATOMS: atom_id res chain seq x y z
N MET A 1 36.49 -7.78 -41.48
CA MET A 1 36.58 -6.31 -41.34
C MET A 1 35.52 -5.89 -40.33
N ARG A 2 35.93 -5.11 -39.34
CA ARG A 2 35.19 -4.84 -38.10
C ARG A 2 34.04 -3.87 -38.35
N LEU A 3 32.90 -4.12 -37.73
CA LEU A 3 31.80 -3.17 -37.58
C LEU A 3 32.15 -2.24 -36.42
N ASP A 4 32.53 -1.01 -36.73
CA ASP A 4 32.71 0.06 -35.75
C ASP A 4 31.34 0.52 -35.23
N MET A 5 30.94 -0.07 -34.11
CA MET A 5 29.87 0.43 -33.26
C MET A 5 30.51 1.32 -32.18
N ILE A 6 30.46 2.65 -32.34
CA ILE A 6 30.52 3.67 -31.27
C ILE A 6 30.07 5.02 -31.89
N SER A 7 28.96 5.58 -31.41
CA SER A 7 28.83 7.03 -31.34
C SER A 7 28.07 7.41 -30.08
N ARG A 8 28.86 7.94 -29.15
CA ARG A 8 28.49 8.39 -27.81
C ARG A 8 27.76 9.73 -27.91
N ARG A 9 26.70 9.86 -27.09
CA ARG A 9 26.19 11.11 -26.48
C ARG A 9 25.74 12.21 -27.45
N ARG A 10 24.43 12.31 -27.65
CA ARG A 10 23.78 13.62 -27.80
C ARG A 10 23.14 13.94 -26.45
N PHE A 11 23.89 14.67 -25.65
CA PHE A 11 23.45 15.32 -24.42
C PHE A 11 22.14 16.08 -24.69
N LEU A 12 21.05 15.63 -24.08
CA LEU A 12 19.85 16.44 -23.99
C LEU A 12 20.14 17.53 -22.94
N LYS A 13 20.53 18.72 -23.43
CA LYS A 13 20.48 19.95 -22.67
C LYS A 13 19.01 20.34 -22.50
N SER A 14 18.37 19.87 -21.44
CA SER A 14 17.10 20.45 -20.98
C SER A 14 17.43 21.57 -19.99
N ALA A 15 17.54 22.78 -20.54
CA ALA A 15 17.37 24.00 -19.79
C ALA A 15 15.88 24.11 -19.41
N GLY A 16 15.59 24.25 -18.12
CA GLY A 16 14.24 24.39 -17.60
C GLY A 16 14.29 24.90 -16.17
N VAL A 17 14.63 26.18 -16.02
CA VAL A 17 14.53 26.92 -14.77
C VAL A 17 13.05 26.98 -14.40
N ALA A 18 12.62 26.21 -13.40
CA ALA A 18 11.33 26.41 -12.77
C ALA A 18 11.44 27.69 -11.92
N ALA A 19 10.77 28.75 -12.37
CA ALA A 19 10.63 30.00 -11.62
C ALA A 19 9.87 29.73 -10.32
N LEU A 20 10.52 30.00 -9.18
CA LEU A 20 9.87 30.05 -7.88
C LEU A 20 8.97 31.29 -7.86
N ALA A 21 7.66 31.12 -7.99
CA ALA A 21 6.71 32.19 -7.82
C ALA A 21 6.63 32.55 -6.32
N VAL A 22 7.31 33.63 -5.93
CA VAL A 22 7.06 34.32 -4.66
C VAL A 22 5.76 35.10 -4.81
N ALA A 23 4.68 34.60 -4.22
CA ALA A 23 3.41 35.30 -4.15
C ALA A 23 3.31 36.13 -2.87
N ALA A 24 3.46 37.44 -3.07
CA ALA A 24 2.80 38.57 -2.43
C ALA A 24 2.81 38.75 -0.90
N ALA A 25 3.39 39.88 -0.52
CA ALA A 25 3.16 40.61 0.72
C ALA A 25 1.67 40.88 0.96
N GLY A 26 1.20 40.52 2.17
CA GLY A 26 0.07 41.16 2.82
C GLY A 26 0.60 42.28 3.71
N VAL A 27 0.58 43.50 3.19
CA VAL A 27 0.82 44.73 3.94
C VAL A 27 -0.34 44.95 4.90
N LEU A 28 -0.06 45.14 6.19
CA LEU A 28 -0.89 46.01 7.03
C LEU A 28 0.03 46.97 7.77
N ALA A 29 0.31 48.09 7.08
CA ALA A 29 0.75 49.31 7.70
C ALA A 29 -0.47 50.09 8.21
N GLY A 30 -0.36 50.60 9.44
CA GLY A 30 -1.06 51.80 9.89
C GLY A 30 -2.28 51.59 10.80
N CYS A 31 -2.18 51.98 12.06
CA CYS A 31 -2.64 53.30 12.51
C CYS A 31 -2.35 53.48 14.01
N ASP A 32 -1.75 54.61 14.36
CA ASP A 32 -1.58 55.14 15.71
C ASP A 32 -2.89 55.22 16.51
N GLY A 33 -2.79 55.01 17.83
CA GLY A 33 -3.70 55.60 18.81
C GLY A 33 -4.28 54.66 19.86
N GLY A 34 -3.73 54.74 21.08
CA GLY A 34 -4.52 54.54 22.31
C GLY A 34 -4.38 53.20 23.03
N SER A 35 -3.70 53.27 24.19
CA SER A 35 -3.87 52.49 25.41
C SER A 35 -4.76 51.23 25.38
N ASN A 36 -4.18 50.06 25.60
CA ASN A 36 -4.31 49.33 26.88
C ASN A 36 -3.64 47.96 26.83
N SER A 37 -3.09 47.58 27.98
CA SER A 37 -2.51 46.28 28.32
C SER A 37 -3.32 45.09 27.82
N GLY A 38 -2.62 44.14 27.21
CA GLY A 38 -3.14 42.82 26.92
C GLY A 38 -2.00 41.90 26.54
N SER A 39 -1.42 41.23 27.53
CA SER A 39 -0.52 40.08 27.35
C SER A 39 -1.29 38.95 26.67
N GLY A 40 -1.45 39.04 25.35
CA GLY A 40 -1.94 37.94 24.53
C GLY A 40 -0.73 37.13 24.09
N ASN A 41 -0.46 36.02 24.77
CA ASN A 41 0.38 34.97 24.22
C ASN A 41 -0.41 34.37 23.03
N VAL A 42 -0.32 35.03 21.87
CA VAL A 42 -0.84 34.53 20.61
C VAL A 42 0.04 33.35 20.22
N THR A 43 -0.32 32.16 20.70
CA THR A 43 0.09 30.93 20.05
C THR A 43 -0.27 31.09 18.58
N PRO A 44 0.70 31.10 17.64
CA PRO A 44 0.37 31.20 16.23
C PRO A 44 -0.62 30.08 15.92
N ALA A 45 -1.79 30.43 15.37
CA ALA A 45 -2.72 29.45 14.86
C ALA A 45 -1.95 28.51 13.90
N PRO A 46 -2.17 27.19 13.94
CA PRO A 46 -1.52 26.28 13.00
C PRO A 46 -1.78 26.79 11.59
N VAL A 47 -0.73 27.16 10.87
CA VAL A 47 -0.84 27.59 9.47
C VAL A 47 -1.39 26.38 8.70
N PRO A 48 -2.59 26.46 8.09
CA PRO A 48 -3.11 25.38 7.28
C PRO A 48 -2.10 25.06 6.18
N GLY A 49 -1.62 23.82 6.12
CA GLY A 49 -0.58 23.40 5.18
C GLY A 49 0.87 23.56 5.65
N ALA A 50 1.11 23.90 6.92
CA ALA A 50 2.46 23.78 7.49
C ALA A 50 2.91 22.33 7.49
N THR A 51 4.07 22.07 6.90
CA THR A 51 4.70 20.76 6.86
C THR A 51 5.99 20.73 7.67
N GLU A 52 6.44 19.53 8.01
CA GLU A 52 7.72 19.26 8.63
C GLU A 52 8.29 17.92 8.19
N ASP A 53 9.51 17.67 8.61
CA ASP A 53 10.25 16.45 8.29
C ASP A 53 10.03 15.41 9.41
N VAL A 54 9.79 14.17 9.01
CA VAL A 54 9.61 13.02 9.90
C VAL A 54 10.72 12.02 9.63
N ASN A 55 11.40 11.57 10.69
CA ASN A 55 12.46 10.57 10.55
C ASN A 55 11.84 9.19 10.32
N ILE A 56 12.43 8.41 9.43
CA ILE A 56 12.04 7.04 9.14
C ILE A 56 13.12 6.13 9.69
N ILE A 57 12.73 5.08 10.40
CA ILE A 57 13.64 3.99 10.77
C ILE A 57 13.06 2.70 10.18
N PHE A 58 13.84 2.06 9.33
CA PHE A 58 13.50 0.81 8.67
C PHE A 58 13.98 -0.36 9.50
N PHE A 59 13.05 -1.25 9.83
CA PHE A 59 13.31 -2.51 10.49
C PHE A 59 13.11 -3.65 9.51
N ASP A 60 14.00 -4.62 9.55
CA ASP A 60 13.76 -5.91 8.93
C ASP A 60 12.62 -6.64 9.66
N ASP A 61 11.60 -7.08 8.93
CA ASP A 61 10.40 -7.68 9.51
C ASP A 61 10.66 -9.03 10.19
N GLU A 62 11.68 -9.78 9.75
CA GLU A 62 12.01 -11.10 10.32
C GLU A 62 12.88 -10.98 11.57
N THR A 63 13.92 -10.15 11.49
CA THR A 63 14.94 -10.04 12.55
C THR A 63 14.67 -8.90 13.53
N SER A 64 13.78 -7.96 13.18
CA SER A 64 13.55 -6.71 13.93
C SER A 64 14.81 -5.87 14.13
N GLU A 65 15.82 -6.05 13.27
CA GLU A 65 17.03 -5.22 13.26
C GLU A 65 16.83 -3.95 12.44
N ILE A 66 17.54 -2.89 12.81
CA ILE A 66 17.53 -1.64 12.04
C ILE A 66 18.41 -1.85 10.81
N ILE A 67 17.82 -1.71 9.63
CA ILE A 67 18.52 -1.90 8.35
C ILE A 67 18.67 -0.60 7.54
N GLY A 68 18.02 0.47 7.98
CA GLY A 68 18.12 1.76 7.32
C GLY A 68 17.44 2.89 8.08
N GLU A 69 17.81 4.11 7.73
CA GLU A 69 17.19 5.33 8.24
C GLU A 69 16.94 6.30 7.08
N GLY A 70 15.89 7.10 7.19
CA GLY A 70 15.48 8.05 6.17
C GLY A 70 14.79 9.28 6.75
N ILE A 71 14.42 10.22 5.88
CA ILE A 71 13.68 11.42 6.26
C ILE A 71 12.54 11.63 5.26
N LEU A 72 11.30 11.50 5.74
CA LEU A 72 10.11 11.86 4.99
C LEU A 72 9.88 13.36 5.09
N LYS A 73 9.91 14.06 3.95
CA LYS A 73 9.69 15.51 3.89
C LYS A 73 8.24 15.83 3.61
N ASN A 74 7.84 17.06 3.91
CA ASN A 74 6.53 17.61 3.58
C ASN A 74 5.34 16.91 4.27
N VAL A 75 5.55 16.32 5.46
CA VAL A 75 4.47 15.74 6.26
C VAL A 75 3.73 16.88 6.97
N LEU A 76 2.40 16.90 6.91
CA LEU A 76 1.62 17.93 7.59
C LEU A 76 1.87 17.89 9.10
N LYS A 77 2.04 19.06 9.74
CA LYS A 77 2.24 19.13 11.19
C LYS A 77 1.06 18.54 12.00
N THR A 78 -0.14 18.60 11.41
CA THR A 78 -1.38 18.03 11.95
C THR A 78 -1.56 16.55 11.63
N ALA A 79 -0.65 15.93 10.87
CA ALA A 79 -0.71 14.50 10.63
C ALA A 79 -0.26 13.74 11.88
N ASP A 80 -1.06 12.75 12.25
CA ASP A 80 -0.73 11.78 13.30
C ASP A 80 -0.29 10.43 12.71
N HIS A 81 -0.49 10.22 11.41
CA HIS A 81 -0.16 8.99 10.69
C HIS A 81 0.43 9.29 9.30
N VAL A 82 1.18 8.32 8.77
CA VAL A 82 1.72 8.30 7.40
C VAL A 82 1.39 6.94 6.79
N ASN A 83 0.84 6.90 5.58
CA ASN A 83 0.68 5.65 4.85
C ASN A 83 2.01 5.26 4.20
N THR A 84 2.38 3.97 4.23
CA THR A 84 3.61 3.51 3.58
C THR A 84 3.65 3.74 2.08
N ASN A 85 2.51 3.89 1.40
CA ASN A 85 2.45 4.25 -0.02
C ASN A 85 2.89 5.69 -0.31
N ASP A 86 2.85 6.56 0.69
CA ASP A 86 3.30 7.95 0.57
C ASP A 86 4.82 8.09 0.77
N ILE A 87 5.50 7.00 1.18
CA ILE A 87 6.96 6.95 1.28
C ILE A 87 7.53 6.72 -0.12
N PRO A 88 8.40 7.60 -0.63
CA PRO A 88 9.02 7.42 -1.94
C PRO A 88 9.83 6.11 -2.02
N GLU A 89 9.71 5.39 -3.13
CA GLU A 89 10.41 4.10 -3.34
C GLU A 89 11.93 4.19 -3.19
N ASP A 90 12.53 5.35 -3.50
CA ASP A 90 13.97 5.61 -3.36
C ASP A 90 14.44 5.80 -1.91
N GLN A 91 13.52 5.93 -0.95
CA GLN A 91 13.85 5.96 0.48
C GLN A 91 13.96 4.58 1.10
N PHE A 92 13.45 3.54 0.44
CA PHE A 92 13.55 2.18 0.95
C PHE A 92 14.99 1.66 0.80
N PRO A 93 15.50 0.87 1.78
CA PRO A 93 16.77 0.18 1.62
C PRO A 93 16.79 -0.70 0.35
N GLU A 94 17.97 -0.84 -0.28
CA GLU A 94 18.09 -1.56 -1.55
C GLU A 94 17.59 -3.02 -1.43
N GLY A 95 16.65 -3.40 -2.30
CA GLY A 95 16.03 -4.73 -2.30
C GLY A 95 14.88 -4.91 -1.29
N TYR A 96 14.67 -3.96 -0.37
CA TYR A 96 13.62 -4.02 0.63
C TYR A 96 12.34 -3.28 0.20
N HIS A 97 11.20 -3.76 0.67
CA HIS A 97 9.88 -3.16 0.45
C HIS A 97 8.94 -3.49 1.61
N VAL A 98 7.81 -2.77 1.72
CA VAL A 98 6.76 -3.13 2.67
C VAL A 98 5.93 -4.28 2.10
N ALA A 99 5.71 -5.35 2.87
CA ALA A 99 4.93 -6.50 2.41
C ALA A 99 3.49 -6.12 1.98
N LYS A 100 2.87 -5.16 2.69
CA LYS A 100 1.54 -4.61 2.38
C LYS A 100 1.44 -3.15 2.83
N PRO A 101 0.68 -2.30 2.11
CA PRO A 101 0.43 -0.93 2.55
C PRO A 101 -0.14 -0.87 3.97
N LYS A 102 0.38 0.04 4.79
CA LYS A 102 -0.02 0.21 6.19
C LYS A 102 0.00 1.68 6.59
N ASP A 103 -0.95 2.08 7.42
CA ASP A 103 -0.90 3.37 8.11
C ASP A 103 -0.03 3.26 9.36
N LEU A 104 1.00 4.09 9.43
CA LEU A 104 1.98 4.13 10.51
C LEU A 104 1.76 5.35 11.38
N GLU A 105 1.69 5.15 12.68
CA GLU A 105 1.61 6.23 13.67
C GLU A 105 2.92 7.03 13.72
N ILE A 106 2.80 8.35 13.71
CA ILE A 106 3.93 9.26 13.93
C ILE A 106 4.17 9.39 15.43
N ARG A 107 5.36 8.96 15.87
CA ARG A 107 5.78 9.02 17.28
C ARG A 107 6.67 10.23 17.53
N VAL A 108 6.45 10.91 18.65
CA VAL A 108 7.28 12.04 19.08
C VAL A 108 8.21 11.59 20.20
N LYS A 109 9.53 11.77 20.01
CA LYS A 109 10.55 11.50 21.02
C LYS A 109 11.62 12.58 20.94
N ASP A 110 11.98 13.19 22.08
CA ASP A 110 13.00 14.24 22.17
C ASP A 110 12.75 15.40 21.17
N ASP A 111 11.49 15.87 21.08
CA ASP A 111 11.01 16.89 20.13
C ASP A 111 11.20 16.54 18.64
N LYS A 112 11.46 15.28 18.32
CA LYS A 112 11.60 14.76 16.95
C LYS A 112 10.50 13.76 16.64
N LYS A 113 10.00 13.81 15.41
CA LYS A 113 9.00 12.88 14.89
C LYS A 113 9.66 11.68 14.20
N TYR A 114 9.13 10.50 14.46
CA TYR A 114 9.61 9.23 13.93
C TYR A 114 8.45 8.37 13.43
N ILE A 115 8.67 7.66 12.34
CA ILE A 115 7.86 6.50 11.94
C ILE A 115 8.75 5.27 11.87
N TYR A 116 8.19 4.14 12.28
CA TYR A 116 8.85 2.85 12.26
C TYR A 116 8.25 2.02 11.13
N VAL A 117 9.06 1.69 10.13
CA VAL A 117 8.63 0.97 8.93
C VAL A 117 9.25 -0.41 8.95
N PHE A 118 8.42 -1.44 8.99
CA PHE A 118 8.88 -2.82 8.85
C PHE A 118 8.88 -3.18 7.36
N VAL A 119 10.02 -3.68 6.89
CA VAL A 119 10.29 -3.98 5.49
C VAL A 119 10.91 -5.37 5.36
N THR A 120 10.77 -5.97 4.20
CA THR A 120 11.32 -7.28 3.86
C THR A 120 12.02 -7.23 2.50
N ASP A 121 13.10 -7.99 2.34
CA ASP A 121 13.77 -8.22 1.06
C ASP A 121 13.13 -9.38 0.27
N VAL A 122 12.21 -10.10 0.91
CA VAL A 122 11.43 -11.17 0.30
C VAL A 122 10.31 -10.54 -0.51
N THR A 123 10.44 -10.53 -1.83
CA THR A 123 9.32 -10.13 -2.68
C THR A 123 8.19 -11.12 -2.53
N TYR A 124 7.21 -10.81 -1.68
CA TYR A 124 5.91 -11.47 -1.63
C TYR A 124 5.13 -11.08 -2.89
N THR A 125 5.63 -11.50 -4.05
CA THR A 125 4.95 -11.39 -5.34
C THR A 125 3.67 -12.19 -5.26
N ASP A 126 2.56 -11.54 -4.90
CA ASP A 126 1.21 -12.10 -4.86
C ASP A 126 1.26 -13.61 -4.62
N ILE A 127 1.63 -14.01 -3.39
CA ILE A 127 1.72 -15.42 -3.01
C ILE A 127 0.41 -16.16 -3.24
N SER A 128 -0.65 -15.45 -3.62
CA SER A 128 -1.92 -15.97 -4.09
C SER A 128 -2.22 -15.59 -5.54
N LYS A 129 -2.80 -16.52 -6.29
CA LYS A 129 -3.38 -16.32 -7.62
C LYS A 129 -4.88 -16.55 -7.56
N LYS A 130 -5.64 -15.86 -8.42
CA LYS A 130 -7.01 -16.26 -8.71
C LYS A 130 -7.01 -17.36 -9.77
N VAL A 131 -7.66 -18.47 -9.47
CA VAL A 131 -7.86 -19.59 -10.38
C VAL A 131 -9.33 -19.68 -10.75
N GLU A 132 -9.61 -20.04 -12.00
CA GLU A 132 -10.98 -20.36 -12.44
C GLU A 132 -11.31 -21.78 -11.97
N ILE A 133 -12.43 -21.95 -11.27
CA ILE A 133 -12.95 -23.22 -10.79
C ILE A 133 -14.24 -23.54 -11.54
N THR A 134 -14.37 -24.81 -11.93
CA THR A 134 -15.55 -25.31 -12.61
C THR A 134 -16.51 -25.94 -11.58
N LEU A 135 -17.73 -25.42 -11.54
CA LEU A 135 -18.83 -25.95 -10.73
C LEU A 135 -19.87 -26.59 -11.65
N ARG A 136 -20.53 -27.64 -11.18
CA ARG A 136 -21.59 -28.35 -11.88
C ARG A 136 -22.88 -28.27 -11.06
N ASP A 137 -23.87 -27.59 -11.62
CA ASP A 137 -25.18 -27.38 -11.00
C ASP A 137 -26.05 -28.64 -11.11
N MET A 138 -26.17 -29.36 -10.01
CA MET A 138 -26.98 -30.58 -9.92
C MET A 138 -28.49 -30.31 -9.86
N SER A 139 -28.90 -29.09 -9.50
CA SER A 139 -30.32 -28.66 -9.58
C SER A 139 -30.75 -28.35 -11.01
N ASN A 140 -29.80 -28.06 -11.91
CA ASN A 140 -30.06 -27.67 -13.30
C ASN A 140 -29.35 -28.61 -14.30
N TYR A 141 -29.64 -29.91 -14.22
CA TYR A 141 -29.18 -30.93 -15.18
C TYR A 141 -27.66 -30.95 -15.43
N GLY A 142 -26.85 -30.55 -14.45
CA GLY A 142 -25.39 -30.51 -14.56
C GLY A 142 -24.85 -29.34 -15.36
N ALA A 143 -25.56 -28.19 -15.40
CA ALA A 143 -25.08 -26.97 -16.03
C ALA A 143 -23.73 -26.54 -15.45
N VAL A 144 -22.82 -26.08 -16.31
CA VAL A 144 -21.49 -25.64 -15.90
C VAL A 144 -21.53 -24.18 -15.47
N ILE A 145 -21.06 -23.91 -14.27
CA ILE A 145 -20.87 -22.57 -13.71
C ILE A 145 -19.38 -22.36 -13.48
N LYS A 146 -18.86 -21.21 -13.87
CA LYS A 146 -17.46 -20.84 -13.61
C LYS A 146 -17.42 -19.87 -12.45
N THR A 147 -16.52 -20.11 -11.52
CA THR A 147 -16.23 -19.17 -10.44
C THR A 147 -14.73 -19.02 -10.21
N THR A 148 -14.33 -18.24 -9.22
CA THR A 148 -12.94 -18.07 -8.82
C THR A 148 -12.67 -18.60 -7.42
N ALA A 149 -11.42 -19.02 -7.20
CA ALA A 149 -10.87 -19.24 -5.88
C ALA A 149 -9.54 -18.51 -5.78
N THR A 150 -9.20 -18.06 -4.57
CA THR A 150 -7.91 -17.45 -4.29
C THR A 150 -7.05 -18.50 -3.60
N VAL A 151 -6.00 -18.95 -4.28
CA VAL A 151 -5.09 -20.03 -3.80
C VAL A 151 -3.66 -19.55 -3.87
N ASN A 152 -2.73 -20.22 -3.19
CA ASN A 152 -1.31 -19.86 -3.31
C ASN A 152 -0.80 -19.95 -4.78
N LYS A 153 0.18 -19.13 -5.16
CA LYS A 153 0.74 -19.04 -6.52
C LYS A 153 1.20 -20.42 -7.03
N ASP A 154 1.85 -21.18 -6.17
CA ASP A 154 2.36 -22.52 -6.46
C ASP A 154 1.38 -23.63 -6.04
N ALA A 155 0.16 -23.27 -5.62
CA ALA A 155 -0.86 -24.25 -5.29
C ALA A 155 -1.24 -25.06 -6.53
N THR A 156 -1.28 -26.37 -6.33
CA THR A 156 -1.83 -27.38 -7.26
C THR A 156 -3.23 -27.83 -6.83
N THR A 157 -3.68 -27.37 -5.66
CA THR A 157 -4.96 -27.69 -5.04
C THR A 157 -5.70 -26.43 -4.58
N VAL A 158 -7.00 -26.58 -4.31
CA VAL A 158 -7.90 -25.56 -3.76
C VAL A 158 -8.72 -26.18 -2.64
N MET A 159 -8.92 -25.47 -1.54
CA MET A 159 -9.85 -25.89 -0.48
C MET A 159 -11.27 -25.39 -0.80
N PRO A 160 -12.33 -26.16 -0.54
CA PRO A 160 -13.70 -25.73 -0.84
C PRO A 160 -14.09 -24.41 -0.17
N LYS A 161 -13.53 -24.10 1.01
CA LYS A 161 -13.72 -22.82 1.71
C LYS A 161 -13.12 -21.60 1.01
N GLU A 162 -12.17 -21.80 0.10
CA GLU A 162 -11.50 -20.75 -0.68
C GLU A 162 -12.24 -20.43 -1.98
N ILE A 163 -13.23 -21.24 -2.35
CA ILE A 163 -14.02 -21.11 -3.56
C ILE A 163 -15.14 -20.09 -3.31
N GLU A 164 -15.19 -19.05 -4.15
CA GLU A 164 -16.24 -18.03 -4.10
C GLU A 164 -17.52 -18.62 -4.74
N LEU A 165 -18.38 -19.29 -3.97
CA LEU A 165 -19.62 -19.83 -4.53
C LEU A 165 -20.57 -18.71 -5.02
N PRO A 166 -21.26 -18.89 -6.16
CA PRO A 166 -22.31 -17.97 -6.58
C PRO A 166 -23.43 -17.86 -5.54
N GLU A 167 -24.09 -16.70 -5.48
CA GLU A 167 -25.17 -16.46 -4.53
C GLU A 167 -26.30 -17.51 -4.69
N GLY A 168 -26.74 -18.08 -3.57
CA GLY A 168 -27.80 -19.08 -3.55
C GLY A 168 -27.35 -20.51 -3.91
N TYR A 169 -26.05 -20.78 -4.01
CA TYR A 169 -25.50 -22.12 -4.23
C TYR A 169 -24.79 -22.67 -2.99
N GLU A 170 -24.84 -23.99 -2.83
CA GLU A 170 -24.09 -24.76 -1.83
C GLU A 170 -23.44 -25.99 -2.47
N PHE A 171 -22.38 -26.53 -1.85
CA PHE A 171 -21.75 -27.76 -2.31
C PHE A 171 -22.69 -28.96 -2.14
N TYR A 172 -22.73 -29.84 -3.14
CA TYR A 172 -23.62 -30.99 -3.14
C TYR A 172 -22.95 -32.29 -3.62
N PRO A 173 -23.15 -33.40 -2.90
CA PRO A 173 -23.55 -33.48 -1.50
C PRO A 173 -22.50 -32.80 -0.63
N GLU A 174 -22.91 -32.04 0.40
CA GLU A 174 -21.98 -31.37 1.33
C GLU A 174 -20.98 -32.38 1.94
N SER A 175 -21.44 -33.59 2.25
CA SER A 175 -20.63 -34.67 2.82
C SER A 175 -19.45 -35.12 1.95
N ASN A 176 -19.45 -34.80 0.66
CA ASN A 176 -18.36 -35.17 -0.26
C ASN A 176 -17.17 -34.23 -0.17
N TYR A 177 -17.34 -33.03 0.42
CA TYR A 177 -16.34 -31.98 0.40
C TYR A 177 -15.94 -31.61 1.83
N LYS A 178 -14.67 -31.83 2.17
CA LYS A 178 -14.12 -31.32 3.42
C LYS A 178 -13.57 -29.92 3.19
N MET A 179 -14.09 -28.95 3.92
CA MET A 179 -13.75 -27.53 3.74
C MET A 179 -12.26 -27.20 3.92
N ASP A 180 -11.54 -28.03 4.69
CA ASP A 180 -10.11 -27.87 4.98
C ASP A 180 -9.21 -28.85 4.21
N GLU A 181 -9.76 -29.62 3.28
CA GLU A 181 -9.00 -30.56 2.44
C GLU A 181 -8.75 -29.96 1.05
N GLY A 182 -7.54 -30.15 0.53
CA GLY A 182 -7.16 -29.65 -0.79
C GLY A 182 -7.59 -30.60 -1.90
N TYR A 183 -8.37 -30.09 -2.86
CA TYR A 183 -8.79 -30.80 -4.07
C TYR A 183 -8.06 -30.25 -5.29
N SER A 184 -7.91 -31.05 -6.35
CA SER A 184 -7.21 -30.59 -7.56
C SER A 184 -7.90 -29.38 -8.19
N LEU A 185 -7.11 -28.42 -8.67
CA LEU A 185 -7.62 -27.23 -9.38
C LEU A 185 -8.46 -27.55 -10.62
N ASN A 186 -8.24 -28.72 -11.22
CA ASN A 186 -8.96 -29.17 -12.42
C ASN A 186 -10.21 -30.00 -12.08
N MET A 187 -10.55 -30.14 -10.79
CA MET A 187 -11.74 -30.87 -10.35
C MET A 187 -13.01 -30.06 -10.64
N GLU A 188 -14.06 -30.75 -11.09
CA GLU A 188 -15.40 -30.17 -11.13
C GLU A 188 -16.09 -30.39 -9.79
N PHE A 189 -16.48 -29.30 -9.12
CA PHE A 189 -17.23 -29.39 -7.87
C PHE A 189 -18.73 -29.40 -8.17
N ALA A 190 -19.47 -30.31 -7.55
CA ALA A 190 -20.91 -30.33 -7.66
C ALA A 190 -21.53 -29.36 -6.65
N VAL A 191 -22.49 -28.57 -7.13
CA VAL A 191 -23.22 -27.58 -6.35
C VAL A 191 -24.71 -27.71 -6.64
N GLN A 192 -25.54 -27.23 -5.73
CA GLN A 192 -26.99 -27.15 -5.91
C GLN A 192 -27.51 -25.80 -5.41
N LYS A 193 -28.73 -25.42 -5.81
CA LYS A 193 -29.38 -24.24 -5.24
C LYS A 193 -29.86 -24.52 -3.82
N ILE A 194 -29.61 -23.57 -2.92
CA ILE A 194 -30.09 -23.62 -1.54
C ILE A 194 -31.63 -23.66 -1.56
N GLY A 195 -32.20 -24.70 -0.99
CA GLY A 195 -33.66 -24.92 -0.94
C GLY A 195 -34.28 -25.57 -2.19
N GLY A 196 -33.45 -26.16 -3.07
CA GLY A 196 -33.88 -26.99 -4.20
C GLY A 196 -34.19 -28.44 -3.83
#